data_AF-A0A961SMK1-F1
#
_entry.id   AF-A0A961SMK1-F1
#
_cell.length_a   1.000
_cell.length_b   1.000
_cell.length_c   1.000
_cell.angle_alpha   90.00
_cell.angle_beta   90.00
_cell.angle_gamma   90.00
#
_symmetry.space_group_name_H-M   'P 1'
#
loop_
_entity.id
_entity.type
_entity.pdbx_description
1 polymer ?
#
loop_
_entity_poly.entity_id
_entity_poly.type
_entity_poly.pdbx_seq_one_letter_code
_entity_poly.pdbx_strand_id
1 'polypeptide(L)'
;MAKFTDEDDALLEELGVEIEAKATGGRTPREERIIAGFEEIQRFVDEHGRSPQHGEDRDIFERLYAVRLDRLRGLTECRTLLEPMDRQGLLEGGEAASIPAADDLDDHELLEALGIDGSMEDVTELRHVRSTAEKRAAEEIANRKKCEDFEEFKPMFLQV
;
A
#
# COMPACT_ATOMS: atom_id res chain seq x y z
N MET A 1 -20.70 -19.37 -31.59
CA MET A 1 -21.15 -17.96 -31.56
C MET A 1 -22.22 -17.81 -32.62
N ALA A 2 -23.48 -17.63 -32.22
CA ALA A 2 -24.55 -17.33 -33.16
C ALA A 2 -24.26 -15.94 -33.74
N LYS A 3 -24.17 -15.83 -35.06
CA LYS A 3 -24.06 -14.54 -35.74
C LYS A 3 -25.47 -14.04 -35.97
N PHE A 4 -25.77 -12.86 -35.43
CA PHE A 4 -26.94 -12.10 -35.83
C PHE A 4 -26.82 -11.80 -37.33
N THR A 5 -27.88 -12.08 -38.06
CA THR A 5 -27.97 -11.91 -39.51
C THR A 5 -28.78 -10.68 -39.85
N ASP A 6 -28.65 -10.20 -41.09
CA ASP A 6 -29.42 -9.04 -41.58
C ASP A 6 -30.95 -9.29 -41.51
N GLU A 7 -31.38 -10.56 -41.47
CA GLU A 7 -32.78 -10.95 -41.25
C GLU A 7 -33.23 -10.70 -39.80
N ASP A 8 -32.34 -10.88 -38.83
CA ASP A 8 -32.65 -10.63 -37.43
C ASP A 8 -32.76 -9.12 -37.14
N ASP A 9 -31.95 -8.29 -37.81
CA ASP A 9 -32.01 -6.83 -37.70
C ASP A 9 -33.32 -6.26 -38.30
N ALA A 10 -33.77 -6.80 -39.44
CA ALA A 10 -35.03 -6.41 -40.06
C ALA A 10 -36.25 -6.74 -39.18
N LEU A 11 -36.21 -7.87 -38.47
CA LEU A 11 -37.27 -8.27 -37.54
C LEU A 11 -37.33 -7.37 -36.30
N LEU A 12 -36.18 -6.89 -35.81
CA LEU A 12 -36.11 -5.98 -34.66
C LEU A 12 -36.67 -4.58 -34.99
N GLU A 13 -36.42 -4.10 -36.21
CA GLU A 13 -36.98 -2.85 -36.72
C GLU A 13 -38.50 -2.92 -36.87
N GLU A 14 -39.03 -4.06 -37.37
CA GLU A 14 -40.47 -4.27 -37.52
C GLU A 14 -41.20 -4.39 -36.17
N LEU A 15 -40.55 -4.92 -35.13
CA LEU A 15 -41.09 -4.98 -33.77
C LEU A 15 -41.00 -3.66 -32.99
N GLY A 16 -40.34 -2.63 -33.53
CA GLY A 16 -40.13 -1.34 -32.86
C GLY A 16 -39.29 -1.46 -31.58
N VAL A 17 -38.43 -2.48 -31.51
CA VAL A 17 -37.54 -2.71 -30.36
C VAL A 17 -36.23 -1.98 -30.64
N GLU A 18 -36.05 -0.81 -30.02
CA GLU A 18 -34.76 -0.14 -30.00
C GLU A 18 -33.79 -0.98 -29.16
N ILE A 19 -32.81 -1.60 -29.83
CA ILE A 19 -31.68 -2.22 -29.15
C ILE A 19 -30.82 -1.08 -28.64
N GLU A 20 -30.95 -0.71 -27.37
CA GLU A 20 -29.94 0.09 -26.70
C GLU A 20 -28.66 -0.77 -26.65
N ALA A 21 -27.81 -0.62 -27.67
CA ALA A 21 -26.44 -1.10 -27.62
C ALA A 21 -25.79 -0.38 -26.45
N LYS A 22 -25.79 -1.03 -25.28
CA LYS A 22 -25.19 -0.54 -24.04
C LYS A 22 -23.78 -0.08 -24.39
N ALA A 23 -23.58 1.23 -24.47
CA ALA A 23 -22.32 1.80 -24.87
C ALA A 23 -21.26 1.27 -23.89
N THR A 24 -20.42 0.35 -24.36
CA THR A 24 -19.19 -0.01 -23.68
C THR A 24 -18.26 1.18 -23.85
N GLY A 25 -18.49 2.26 -23.09
CA GLY A 25 -17.45 3.22 -22.81
C GLY A 25 -16.22 2.42 -22.38
N GLY A 26 -15.11 2.61 -23.08
CA GLY A 26 -13.88 1.88 -22.80
C GLY A 26 -13.57 1.94 -21.31
N ARG A 27 -13.07 0.82 -20.77
CA ARG A 27 -12.72 0.73 -19.35
C ARG A 27 -11.77 1.87 -18.98
N THR A 28 -11.97 2.45 -17.81
CA THR A 28 -11.04 3.48 -17.35
C THR A 28 -9.66 2.87 -17.09
N PRO A 29 -8.55 3.63 -17.17
CA PRO A 29 -7.23 3.10 -16.82
C PRO A 29 -7.15 2.50 -15.41
N ARG A 30 -8.01 2.96 -14.50
CA ARG A 30 -8.16 2.38 -13.16
C ARG A 30 -8.83 1.02 -13.21
N GLU A 31 -9.93 0.87 -13.95
CA GLU A 31 -10.64 -0.40 -14.13
C GLU A 31 -9.75 -1.45 -14.79
N GLU A 32 -9.01 -1.08 -15.85
CA GLU A 32 -8.07 -1.98 -16.51
C GLU A 32 -6.99 -2.49 -15.55
N ARG A 33 -6.43 -1.59 -14.72
CA ARG A 33 -5.46 -1.99 -13.69
C ARG A 33 -6.09 -2.92 -12.66
N ILE A 34 -7.32 -2.67 -12.24
CA ILE A 34 -8.05 -3.51 -11.29
C ILE A 34 -8.22 -4.91 -11.88
N ILE A 35 -8.70 -4.98 -13.12
CA ILE A 35 -8.94 -6.23 -13.86
C ILE A 35 -7.64 -7.01 -14.06
N ALA A 36 -6.59 -6.39 -14.59
CA ALA A 36 -5.31 -7.07 -14.82
C ALA A 36 -4.76 -7.68 -13.53
N GLY A 37 -4.81 -6.95 -12.41
CA GLY A 37 -4.36 -7.51 -11.14
C GLY A 37 -5.30 -8.54 -10.52
N PHE A 38 -6.58 -8.58 -10.90
CA PHE A 38 -7.47 -9.69 -10.53
C PHE A 38 -7.17 -10.94 -11.37
N GLU A 39 -6.88 -10.79 -12.66
CA GLU A 39 -6.46 -11.88 -13.53
C GLU A 39 -5.14 -12.53 -13.07
N GLU A 40 -4.21 -11.75 -12.54
CA GLU A 40 -3.00 -12.30 -11.89
C GLU A 40 -3.34 -13.16 -10.67
N ILE A 41 -4.29 -12.73 -9.83
CA ILE A 41 -4.77 -13.51 -8.69
C ILE A 41 -5.45 -14.80 -9.19
N GLN A 42 -6.27 -14.72 -10.24
CA GLN A 42 -6.91 -15.90 -10.81
C GLN A 42 -5.89 -16.91 -11.34
N ARG A 43 -4.84 -16.42 -12.01
CA ARG A 43 -3.73 -17.25 -12.48
C ARG A 43 -2.98 -17.92 -11.33
N PHE A 44 -2.73 -17.18 -10.26
CA PHE A 44 -2.13 -17.76 -9.05
C PHE A 44 -2.98 -18.93 -8.52
N VAL A 45 -4.30 -18.75 -8.47
CA VAL A 45 -5.24 -19.79 -8.03
C VAL A 45 -5.27 -20.98 -8.98
N ASP A 46 -5.22 -20.75 -10.30
CA ASP A 46 -5.15 -21.82 -11.30
C ASP A 46 -3.87 -22.66 -11.14
N GLU A 47 -2.75 -22.01 -10.82
CA GLU A 47 -1.45 -22.67 -10.66
C GLU A 47 -1.31 -23.40 -9.31
N HIS A 48 -1.80 -22.79 -8.22
CA HIS A 48 -1.60 -23.29 -6.86
C HIS A 48 -2.82 -24.04 -6.29
N GLY A 49 -3.96 -23.98 -6.95
CA GLY A 49 -5.23 -24.60 -6.52
C GLY A 49 -5.82 -23.99 -5.24
N ARG A 50 -5.33 -22.83 -4.79
CA ARG A 50 -5.77 -22.16 -3.56
C ARG A 50 -5.75 -20.65 -3.71
N SER A 51 -6.57 -19.95 -2.91
CA SER A 51 -6.49 -18.49 -2.79
C SER A 51 -5.16 -18.06 -2.16
N PRO A 52 -4.59 -16.91 -2.58
CA PRO A 52 -3.41 -16.35 -1.92
C PRO A 52 -3.74 -16.00 -0.48
N GLN A 53 -2.77 -16.19 0.42
CA GLN A 53 -2.97 -15.96 1.85
C GLN A 53 -1.82 -15.14 2.43
N HIS A 54 -2.07 -14.55 3.60
CA HIS A 54 -1.06 -13.82 4.35
C HIS A 54 -0.04 -14.78 5.00
N GLY A 55 1.16 -14.28 5.28
CA GLY A 55 2.19 -15.00 6.03
C GLY A 55 3.61 -14.64 5.62
N GLU A 56 4.49 -14.41 6.59
CA GLU A 56 5.89 -14.03 6.34
C GLU A 56 6.70 -15.12 5.65
N ASP A 57 6.32 -16.39 5.87
CA ASP A 57 6.92 -17.57 5.22
C ASP A 57 6.49 -17.75 3.76
N ARG A 58 5.60 -16.88 3.24
CA ARG A 58 5.09 -16.96 1.87
C ARG A 58 5.83 -16.03 0.92
N ASP A 59 5.77 -16.41 -0.35
CA ASP A 59 6.36 -15.62 -1.42
C ASP A 59 5.82 -14.17 -1.43
N ILE A 60 6.67 -13.23 -1.85
CA ILE A 60 6.34 -11.80 -1.88
C ILE A 60 5.10 -11.54 -2.76
N PHE A 61 4.96 -12.26 -3.88
CA PHE A 61 3.81 -12.11 -4.78
C PHE A 61 2.54 -12.70 -4.17
N GLU A 62 2.61 -13.85 -3.50
CA GLU A 62 1.44 -14.43 -2.81
C GLU A 62 0.90 -13.46 -1.75
N ARG A 63 1.78 -12.83 -0.97
CA ARG A 63 1.40 -11.79 -0.01
C ARG A 63 0.77 -10.58 -0.68
N LEU A 64 1.34 -10.11 -1.80
CA LEU A 64 0.79 -8.99 -2.55
C LEU A 64 -0.60 -9.32 -3.11
N TYR A 65 -0.79 -10.53 -3.62
CA TYR A 65 -2.07 -11.03 -4.12
C TYR A 65 -3.11 -11.17 -3.01
N ALA A 66 -2.72 -11.63 -1.82
CA ALA A 66 -3.61 -11.73 -0.66
C ALA A 66 -4.13 -10.34 -0.26
N VAL A 67 -3.22 -9.38 -0.05
CA VAL A 67 -3.59 -7.98 0.29
C VAL A 67 -4.46 -7.35 -0.80
N ARG A 68 -4.14 -7.60 -2.06
CA ARG A 68 -4.91 -7.08 -3.18
C ARG A 68 -6.31 -7.69 -3.22
N LEU A 69 -6.44 -9.00 -3.04
CA LEU A 69 -7.73 -9.70 -3.02
C LEU A 69 -8.63 -9.15 -1.90
N ASP A 70 -8.07 -8.90 -0.71
CA ASP A 70 -8.82 -8.31 0.40
C ASP A 70 -9.35 -6.92 0.08
N ARG A 71 -8.51 -6.07 -0.54
CA ARG A 71 -8.96 -4.74 -1.00
C ARG A 71 -10.06 -4.83 -2.07
N LEU A 72 -9.95 -5.79 -3.00
CA LEU A 72 -10.97 -6.01 -4.03
C LEU A 72 -12.30 -6.48 -3.43
N ARG A 73 -12.25 -7.30 -2.37
CA ARG A 73 -13.42 -7.75 -1.62
C ARG A 73 -14.08 -6.63 -0.81
N GLY A 74 -13.29 -5.69 -0.27
CA GLY A 74 -13.77 -4.58 0.54
C GLY A 74 -14.43 -3.42 -0.22
N LEU A 75 -14.20 -3.31 -1.54
CA LEU A 75 -14.73 -2.22 -2.36
C LEU A 75 -15.88 -2.70 -3.26
N THR A 76 -17.10 -2.22 -3.02
CA THR A 76 -18.29 -2.60 -3.80
C THR A 76 -18.13 -2.35 -5.30
N GLU A 77 -17.52 -1.22 -5.69
CA GLU A 77 -17.22 -0.91 -7.11
C GLU A 77 -16.35 -1.98 -7.77
N CYS A 78 -15.34 -2.50 -7.05
CA CYS A 78 -14.45 -3.53 -7.55
C CYS A 78 -15.19 -4.87 -7.66
N ARG A 79 -16.05 -5.19 -6.68
CA ARG A 79 -16.89 -6.40 -6.74
C ARG A 79 -17.78 -6.40 -7.97
N THR A 80 -18.55 -5.34 -8.20
CA THR A 80 -19.45 -5.24 -9.36
C THR A 80 -18.71 -5.30 -10.69
N LEU A 81 -17.50 -4.71 -10.75
CA LEU A 81 -16.66 -4.77 -11.94
C LEU A 81 -16.14 -6.18 -12.23
N LEU A 82 -15.77 -6.94 -11.19
CA LEU A 82 -15.04 -8.21 -11.29
C LEU A 82 -15.93 -9.45 -11.19
N GLU A 83 -17.14 -9.34 -10.65
CA GLU A 83 -18.14 -10.40 -10.55
C GLU A 83 -18.33 -11.21 -11.85
N PRO A 84 -18.51 -10.59 -13.03
CA PRO A 84 -18.65 -11.36 -14.28
C PRO A 84 -17.37 -12.11 -14.70
N MET A 85 -16.23 -11.78 -14.11
CA MET A 85 -14.93 -12.39 -14.39
C MET A 85 -14.53 -13.44 -13.35
N ASP A 86 -15.22 -13.51 -12.21
CA ASP A 86 -14.87 -14.35 -11.07
C ASP A 86 -15.32 -15.82 -11.25
N ARG A 87 -14.55 -16.57 -12.03
CA ARG A 87 -14.80 -17.98 -12.32
C ARG A 87 -14.51 -18.92 -11.14
N GLN A 88 -13.81 -18.43 -10.12
CA GLN A 88 -13.28 -19.23 -9.01
C GLN A 88 -13.96 -18.89 -7.66
N GLY A 89 -14.94 -17.97 -7.66
CA GLY A 89 -15.65 -17.53 -6.45
C GLY A 89 -14.76 -16.78 -5.45
N LEU A 90 -13.70 -16.12 -5.92
CA LEU A 90 -12.74 -15.42 -5.08
C LEU A 90 -13.34 -14.21 -4.36
N LEU A 91 -14.37 -13.58 -4.92
CA LEU A 91 -14.99 -12.37 -4.38
C LEU A 91 -16.08 -12.67 -3.33
N GLU A 92 -16.65 -13.88 -3.37
CA GLU A 92 -17.67 -14.34 -2.41
C GLU A 92 -17.05 -14.98 -1.15
N GLY A 93 -15.93 -15.70 -1.30
CA GLY A 93 -15.30 -16.49 -0.24
C GLY A 93 -14.41 -15.72 0.74
N GLY A 94 -14.73 -14.46 1.03
CA GLY A 94 -13.99 -13.66 1.98
C GLY A 94 -14.91 -13.11 3.05
N GLU A 95 -15.13 -13.88 4.12
CA GLU A 95 -14.89 -13.27 5.43
C GLU A 95 -13.49 -12.69 5.28
N ALA A 96 -13.41 -11.38 5.03
CA ALA A 96 -12.18 -10.68 5.29
C ALA A 96 -11.80 -11.21 6.68
N ALA A 97 -10.64 -11.83 6.81
CA ALA A 97 -9.95 -11.69 8.06
C ALA A 97 -9.77 -10.18 8.16
N SER A 98 -10.81 -9.50 8.67
CA SER A 98 -10.66 -8.20 9.25
C SER A 98 -9.55 -8.50 10.22
N ILE A 99 -8.35 -8.04 9.88
CA ILE A 99 -7.56 -7.38 10.90
C ILE A 99 -8.63 -6.51 11.56
N PRO A 100 -9.11 -6.84 12.79
CA PRO A 100 -10.07 -5.98 13.45
C PRO A 100 -9.50 -4.61 13.23
N ALA A 101 -10.27 -3.73 12.59
CA ALA A 101 -9.76 -2.42 12.22
C ALA A 101 -9.07 -1.94 13.50
N ALA A 102 -7.80 -1.53 13.42
CA ALA A 102 -7.10 -1.10 14.64
C ALA A 102 -7.89 0.01 15.37
N ASP A 103 -8.88 0.61 14.68
CA ASP A 103 -9.92 1.49 15.20
C ASP A 103 -10.88 0.87 16.24
N ASP A 104 -11.00 -0.46 16.35
CA ASP A 104 -11.84 -1.15 17.34
C ASP A 104 -11.07 -1.52 18.62
N LEU A 105 -9.73 -1.56 18.58
CA LEU A 105 -8.90 -1.76 19.76
C LEU A 105 -8.49 -0.39 20.31
N ASP A 106 -8.61 -0.21 21.62
CA ASP A 106 -8.03 0.97 22.24
C ASP A 106 -6.49 0.90 22.25
N ASP A 107 -5.83 2.05 22.42
CA ASP A 107 -4.37 2.14 22.45
C ASP A 107 -3.74 1.20 23.49
N HIS A 108 -4.45 0.89 24.58
CA HIS A 108 -3.95 0.04 25.65
C HIS A 108 -4.00 -1.44 25.27
N GLU A 109 -5.11 -1.89 24.69
CA GLU A 109 -5.28 -3.24 24.15
C GLU A 109 -4.27 -3.53 23.03
N LEU A 110 -3.97 -2.52 22.21
CA LEU A 110 -2.97 -2.65 21.14
C LEU A 110 -1.56 -2.84 21.70
N LEU A 111 -1.20 -2.10 22.76
CA LEU A 111 0.10 -2.22 23.44
C LEU A 111 0.26 -3.58 24.12
N GLU A 112 -0.80 -4.08 24.78
CA GLU A 112 -0.79 -5.39 25.41
C GLU A 112 -0.62 -6.52 24.39
N ALA A 113 -1.32 -6.45 23.25
CA ALA A 113 -1.18 -7.43 22.17
C ALA A 113 0.23 -7.48 21.56
N LEU A 114 0.97 -6.37 21.59
CA LEU A 114 2.37 -6.26 21.16
C LEU A 114 3.37 -6.72 22.25
N GLY A 115 2.90 -7.14 23.43
CA GLY A 115 3.75 -7.47 24.57
C GLY A 115 4.47 -6.26 25.15
N ILE A 116 3.86 -5.07 24.99
CA ILE A 116 4.35 -3.81 25.54
C ILE A 116 3.55 -3.52 26.81
N ASP A 117 3.90 -4.21 27.89
CA ASP A 117 3.47 -3.86 29.23
C ASP A 117 3.97 -2.43 29.48
N GLY A 118 3.12 -1.50 29.90
CA GLY A 118 3.38 -0.04 30.00
C GLY A 118 4.62 0.44 30.78
N SER A 119 5.53 -0.46 31.15
CA SER A 119 6.94 -0.24 31.41
C SER A 119 7.74 -0.04 30.10
N MET A 120 7.35 0.91 29.26
CA MET A 120 8.32 1.44 28.30
C MET A 120 9.45 2.09 29.10
N GLU A 121 10.66 1.60 28.87
CA GLU A 121 11.86 2.34 29.22
C GLU A 121 11.79 3.69 28.50
N ASP A 122 11.86 4.79 29.24
CA ASP A 122 11.57 6.14 28.72
C ASP A 122 12.47 6.44 27.51
N VAL A 123 11.87 6.72 26.35
CA VAL A 123 12.58 7.02 25.09
C VAL A 123 13.51 8.23 25.21
N THR A 124 13.37 9.03 26.27
CA THR A 124 14.28 10.14 26.59
C THR A 124 15.61 9.68 27.19
N GLU A 125 15.74 8.42 27.61
CA GLU A 125 16.97 7.86 28.16
C GLU A 125 17.93 7.38 27.08
N LEU A 126 19.06 8.07 26.92
CA LEU A 126 20.13 7.66 26.01
C LEU A 126 20.94 6.49 26.63
N ARG A 127 20.79 5.28 26.09
CA ARG A 127 21.50 4.06 26.59
C ARG A 127 22.67 3.62 25.74
N HIS A 128 22.53 3.72 24.42
CA HIS A 128 23.53 3.24 23.45
C HIS A 128 24.39 4.36 22.85
N VAL A 129 24.14 5.61 23.24
CA VAL A 129 24.85 6.78 22.71
C VAL A 129 25.38 7.60 23.86
N ARG A 130 26.63 8.06 23.72
CA ARG A 130 27.26 8.99 24.67
C ARG A 130 26.40 10.25 24.84
N SER A 131 26.26 10.68 26.09
CA SER A 131 25.51 11.88 26.43
C SER A 131 26.11 13.13 25.78
N THR A 132 25.30 14.18 25.64
CA THR A 132 25.76 15.47 25.11
C THR A 132 26.85 16.09 25.99
N ALA A 133 26.81 15.86 27.30
CA ALA A 133 27.84 16.28 28.25
C ALA A 133 29.18 15.58 28.00
N GLU A 134 29.17 14.28 27.77
CA GLU A 134 30.39 13.51 27.46
C GLU A 134 30.97 13.86 26.09
N LYS A 135 30.12 14.15 25.09
CA LYS A 135 30.57 14.62 23.78
C LYS A 135 31.28 15.97 23.87
N ARG A 136 30.71 16.93 24.61
CA ARG A 136 31.33 18.25 24.84
C ARG A 136 32.61 18.20 25.65
N ALA A 137 32.78 17.22 26.53
CA ALA A 137 34.00 17.03 27.30
C ALA A 137 35.12 16.37 26.48
N ALA A 138 34.78 15.51 25.51
CA ALA A 138 35.74 14.82 24.66
C ALA A 138 36.14 15.63 23.41
N GLU A 139 35.29 16.54 22.95
CA GLU A 139 35.62 17.51 21.91
C GLU A 139 36.39 18.68 22.56
N GLU A 140 37.72 18.68 22.46
CA GLU A 140 38.53 19.85 22.79
C GLU A 140 38.25 20.96 21.76
N ILE A 141 37.13 21.67 21.96
CA ILE A 141 36.70 22.76 21.09
C ILE A 141 37.66 23.92 21.32
N ALA A 142 38.54 24.16 20.35
CA ALA A 142 39.43 25.31 20.35
C ALA A 142 38.61 26.61 20.38
N ASN A 143 38.53 27.23 21.56
CA ASN A 143 37.86 28.51 21.73
C ASN A 143 38.73 29.62 21.12
N ARG A 144 38.18 30.38 20.19
CA ARG A 144 38.84 31.55 19.62
C ARG A 144 39.06 32.58 20.72
N LYS A 145 40.30 32.90 21.04
CA LYS A 145 40.66 34.06 21.86
C LYS A 145 40.79 35.29 20.94
N LYS A 146 40.28 36.43 21.39
CA LYS A 146 40.48 37.71 20.69
C LYS A 146 41.99 37.99 20.63
N CYS A 147 42.49 38.32 19.44
CA CYS A 147 43.86 38.76 19.25
C CYS A 147 43.92 40.25 19.55
N GLU A 148 44.55 40.65 20.66
CA GLU A 148 44.65 42.05 21.05
C GLU A 148 45.60 42.83 20.13
N ASP A 149 46.63 42.17 19.59
CA ASP A 149 47.64 42.78 18.71
C ASP A 149 47.30 42.62 17.22
N PHE A 150 46.02 42.39 16.89
CA PHE A 150 45.58 42.11 15.51
C PHE A 150 46.02 43.19 14.51
N GLU A 151 46.07 44.45 14.92
CA GLU A 151 46.48 45.56 14.05
C GLU A 151 47.95 45.45 13.58
N GLU A 152 48.83 44.79 14.33
CA GLU A 152 50.23 44.53 13.90
C GLU A 152 50.31 43.45 12.80
N PHE A 153 49.44 42.44 12.87
CA PHE A 153 49.44 41.31 11.93
C PHE A 153 48.55 41.55 10.70
N LYS A 154 47.58 42.46 10.80
CA LYS A 154 46.67 42.88 9.73
C LYS A 154 47.35 43.16 8.37
N PRO A 155 48.49 43.89 8.28
CA PRO A 155 49.14 44.14 6.99
C PRO A 155 49.72 42.87 6.34
N MET A 156 50.04 41.83 7.11
CA MET A 156 50.59 40.56 6.57
C MET A 156 49.55 39.76 5.79
N PHE A 157 48.26 39.92 6.10
CA PHE A 157 47.16 39.28 5.36
C PHE A 157 46.85 39.96 4.01
N LEU A 158 47.39 41.17 3.78
CA LEU A 158 47.17 41.93 2.54
C LEU A 158 48.29 41.71 1.50
N GLN A 159 49.38 41.04 1.85
CA GLN A 159 50.40 40.62 0.89
C GLN A 159 50.01 39.28 0.25
N VAL A 160 49.33 39.35 -0.90
CA VAL A 160 49.16 38.25 -1.87
C VAL A 160 49.56 38.76 -3.24
#